data_AF-A0A916K3Z7-F1
#
_entry.id   AF-A0A916K3Z7-F1
#
_cell.length_a   1.000
_cell.length_b   1.000
_cell.length_c   1.000
_cell.angle_alpha   90.00
_cell.angle_beta   90.00
_cell.angle_gamma   90.00
#
_symmetry.space_group_name_H-M   'P 1'
#
loop_
_entity.id
_entity.type
_entity.pdbx_description
1 polymer ?
#
loop_
_entity_poly.entity_id
_entity_poly.type
_entity_poly.pdbx_seq_one_letter_code
_entity_poly.pdbx_strand_id
1 'polypeptide(L)'
;MATIDIIDEKTIRIKVTLEDAVAMVREASRDIDGYASEIVTIYEKMPEFQYTFFCFYAYDSARLFENMLRMDPKEYLSFSLDAPDAFFYSLYGGMAGLYDQAKQRATSSRM
;
A
#
# COMPACT_ATOMS: atom_id res chain seq x y z
N MET A 1 -4.53 3.78 -13.10
CA MET A 1 -3.73 2.54 -13.13
C MET A 1 -2.29 2.97 -13.00
N ALA A 2 -1.58 2.42 -12.02
CA ALA A 2 -0.19 2.73 -11.77
C ALA A 2 0.64 2.49 -13.04
N THR A 3 1.58 3.41 -13.30
CA THR A 3 2.51 3.30 -14.43
C THR A 3 3.89 2.98 -13.89
N ILE A 4 4.58 2.04 -14.53
CA ILE A 4 5.91 1.59 -14.12
C ILE A 4 6.88 1.88 -15.25
N ASP A 5 7.82 2.77 -14.98
CA ASP A 5 8.91 3.10 -15.88
C ASP A 5 10.15 2.33 -15.40
N ILE A 6 10.64 1.38 -16.20
CA ILE A 6 11.91 0.70 -15.93
C ILE A 6 13.03 1.67 -16.29
N ILE A 7 13.80 2.11 -15.28
CA ILE A 7 14.92 3.04 -15.47
C ILE A 7 16.18 2.26 -15.87
N ASP A 8 16.43 1.13 -15.20
CA ASP A 8 17.50 0.18 -15.50
C ASP A 8 17.17 -1.22 -14.94
N GLU A 9 18.10 -2.18 -15.05
CA GLU A 9 17.94 -3.57 -14.60
C GLU A 9 17.59 -3.72 -13.11
N LYS A 10 17.81 -2.68 -12.29
CA LYS A 10 17.67 -2.71 -10.83
C LYS A 10 16.81 -1.57 -10.30
N THR A 11 16.37 -0.65 -11.16
CA THR A 11 15.69 0.59 -10.77
C THR A 11 14.38 0.78 -11.52
N ILE A 12 13.28 0.96 -10.78
CA ILE A 12 11.98 1.34 -11.34
C ILE A 12 11.50 2.69 -10.81
N ARG A 13 10.68 3.37 -11.61
CA ARG A 13 9.87 4.51 -11.17
C ARG A 13 8.42 4.14 -11.28
N ILE A 14 7.71 4.25 -10.17
CA ILE A 14 6.29 3.98 -10.05
C ILE A 14 5.59 5.33 -10.00
N LYS A 15 4.66 5.56 -10.92
CA LYS A 15 3.76 6.71 -10.91
C LYS A 15 2.37 6.26 -10.54
N VAL A 16 1.78 6.89 -9.52
CA VAL A 16 0.42 6.59 -9.06
C VAL A 16 -0.44 7.84 -9.04
N THR A 17 -1.74 7.62 -9.15
CA THR A 17 -2.79 8.64 -9.19
C THR A 17 -3.74 8.47 -8.01
N LEU A 18 -4.57 9.47 -7.74
CA LEU A 18 -5.63 9.37 -6.73
C LEU A 18 -6.51 8.12 -6.95
N GLU A 19 -6.84 7.84 -8.21
CA GLU A 19 -7.66 6.70 -8.62
C GLU A 19 -7.02 5.36 -8.22
N ASP A 20 -5.69 5.29 -8.19
CA ASP A 20 -4.97 4.09 -7.75
C ASP A 20 -5.13 3.90 -6.24
N ALA A 21 -5.05 4.96 -5.42
CA ALA A 21 -5.35 4.88 -3.99
C ALA A 21 -6.78 4.41 -3.73
N VAL A 22 -7.76 4.95 -4.47
CA VAL A 22 -9.16 4.52 -4.35
C VAL A 22 -9.33 3.05 -4.75
N ALA A 23 -8.64 2.60 -5.80
CA ALA A 23 -8.66 1.20 -6.22
C ALA A 23 -8.06 0.28 -5.15
N MET A 24 -6.94 0.67 -4.54
CA MET A 24 -6.33 -0.07 -3.43
C MET A 24 -7.27 -0.20 -2.24
N VAL A 25 -7.93 0.90 -1.83
CA VAL A 25 -8.88 0.87 -0.71
C VAL A 25 -10.08 -0.03 -1.03
N ARG A 26 -10.59 0.04 -2.27
CA ARG A 26 -11.68 -0.85 -2.71
C ARG A 26 -11.27 -2.32 -2.67
N GLU A 27 -10.07 -2.63 -3.11
CA GLU A 27 -9.55 -3.99 -3.07
C GLU A 27 -9.41 -4.50 -1.63
N ALA A 28 -8.77 -3.71 -0.76
CA ALA A 28 -8.64 -4.02 0.66
C ALA A 28 -10.02 -4.24 1.33
N SER A 29 -11.03 -3.45 0.95
CA SER A 29 -12.40 -3.61 1.48
C SER A 29 -13.12 -4.88 1.01
N ARG A 30 -12.73 -5.45 -0.13
CA ARG A 30 -13.34 -6.68 -0.67
C ARG A 30 -12.81 -7.93 0.01
N ASP A 31 -11.56 -7.90 0.45
CA ASP A 31 -10.88 -9.00 1.13
C ASP A 31 -10.15 -8.52 2.39
N ILE A 32 -10.94 -8.08 3.36
CA ILE A 32 -10.39 -7.55 4.62
C ILE A 32 -9.60 -8.63 5.37
N ASP A 33 -9.98 -9.89 5.27
CA ASP A 33 -9.28 -11.00 5.93
C ASP A 33 -7.89 -11.20 5.31
N GLY A 34 -7.79 -11.21 3.97
CA GLY A 34 -6.52 -11.34 3.25
C GLY A 34 -5.57 -10.15 3.45
N TYR A 35 -6.12 -8.94 3.59
CA TYR A 35 -5.35 -7.70 3.73
C TYR A 35 -5.27 -7.16 5.16
N ALA A 36 -5.80 -7.86 6.17
CA ALA A 36 -5.93 -7.37 7.54
C ALA A 36 -4.61 -6.81 8.12
N SER A 37 -3.51 -7.55 7.94
CA SER A 37 -2.18 -7.14 8.40
C SER A 37 -1.68 -5.88 7.71
N GLU A 38 -1.97 -5.72 6.41
CA GLU A 38 -1.52 -4.57 5.63
C GLU A 38 -2.33 -3.31 5.94
N ILE A 39 -3.65 -3.44 6.07
CA ILE A 39 -4.53 -2.34 6.47
C ILE A 39 -4.06 -1.76 7.81
N VAL A 40 -3.82 -2.62 8.80
CA VAL A 40 -3.31 -2.23 10.12
C VAL A 40 -1.96 -1.54 10.00
N THR A 41 -1.02 -2.14 9.26
CA THR A 41 0.34 -1.61 9.18
C THR A 41 0.37 -0.27 8.43
N ILE A 42 -0.36 -0.13 7.32
CA ILE A 42 -0.45 1.13 6.56
C ILE A 42 -1.03 2.23 7.45
N TYR A 43 -2.14 1.96 8.14
CA TYR A 43 -2.76 2.95 9.03
C TYR A 43 -1.83 3.38 10.17
N GLU A 44 -1.15 2.44 10.83
CA GLU A 44 -0.28 2.77 11.98
C GLU A 44 1.04 3.42 11.56
N LYS A 45 1.61 3.03 10.41
CA LYS A 45 2.94 3.49 9.98
C LYS A 45 2.92 4.76 9.15
N MET A 46 1.89 5.03 8.36
CA MET A 46 1.86 6.24 7.53
C MET A 46 2.07 7.54 8.33
N PRO A 47 1.47 7.73 9.53
CA PRO A 47 1.74 8.92 10.35
C PRO A 47 3.21 9.03 10.80
N GLU A 48 3.87 7.91 11.11
CA GLU A 48 5.29 7.89 11.49
C GLU A 48 6.19 8.41 10.35
N PHE A 49 5.75 8.22 9.11
CA PHE A 49 6.43 8.66 7.90
C PHE A 49 5.85 9.96 7.29
N GLN A 50 5.17 10.78 8.10
CA GLN A 50 4.56 12.05 7.65
C GLN A 50 3.62 11.90 6.46
N TYR A 51 2.99 10.72 6.30
CA TYR A 51 2.05 10.34 5.23
C TYR A 51 2.66 10.22 3.82
N THR A 52 3.65 11.04 3.48
CA THR A 52 4.21 11.15 2.12
C THR A 52 5.53 10.39 1.94
N PHE A 53 6.24 10.04 3.02
CA PHE A 53 7.47 9.25 2.93
C PHE A 53 7.16 7.74 2.95
N PHE A 54 6.46 7.27 1.93
CA PHE A 54 6.04 5.87 1.86
C PHE A 54 7.22 4.94 1.54
N CYS A 55 7.65 4.14 2.52
CA CYS A 55 8.69 3.13 2.34
C CYS A 55 8.06 1.74 2.18
N PHE A 56 8.03 1.21 0.95
CA PHE A 56 7.52 -0.16 0.69
C PHE A 56 8.26 -1.23 1.50
N TYR A 57 9.54 -1.00 1.85
CA TYR A 57 10.34 -1.90 2.68
C TYR A 57 9.97 -1.88 4.18
N ALA A 58 9.18 -0.91 4.64
CA ALA A 58 8.75 -0.85 6.04
C ALA A 58 7.60 -1.83 6.35
N TYR A 59 7.04 -2.46 5.31
CA TYR A 59 5.93 -3.38 5.41
C TYR A 59 6.42 -4.81 5.08
N ASP A 60 6.40 -5.71 6.06
CA ASP A 60 6.77 -7.13 5.86
C ASP A 60 5.89 -7.81 4.77
N SER A 61 4.70 -7.27 4.52
CA SER A 61 3.75 -7.72 3.49
C SER A 61 3.47 -6.57 2.51
N ALA A 62 3.52 -6.86 1.21
CA ALA A 62 3.28 -5.88 0.15
C ALA A 62 2.16 -6.31 -0.82
N ARG A 63 1.29 -7.26 -0.44
CA ARG A 63 0.33 -7.90 -1.36
C ARG A 63 -0.62 -6.91 -2.01
N LEU A 64 -1.08 -5.89 -1.27
CA LEU A 64 -1.96 -4.86 -1.81
C LEU A 64 -1.25 -4.02 -2.89
N PHE A 65 0.04 -3.74 -2.68
CA PHE A 65 0.88 -3.04 -3.66
C PHE A 65 1.28 -3.95 -4.82
N GLU A 66 1.64 -5.20 -4.57
CA GLU A 66 1.91 -6.21 -5.59
C GLU A 66 0.70 -6.40 -6.51
N ASN A 67 -0.51 -6.46 -5.94
CA ASN A 67 -1.75 -6.55 -6.72
C ASN A 67 -2.00 -5.30 -7.57
N MET A 68 -1.72 -4.11 -7.01
CA MET A 68 -1.81 -2.85 -7.76
C MET A 68 -0.79 -2.78 -8.90
N LEU A 69 0.46 -3.13 -8.63
CA LEU A 69 1.58 -3.06 -9.56
C LEU A 69 1.61 -4.22 -10.56
N ARG A 70 0.93 -5.33 -10.24
CA ARG A 70 0.97 -6.62 -10.94
C ARG A 70 2.39 -7.19 -11.08
N MET A 71 3.26 -6.84 -10.14
CA MET A 71 4.64 -7.30 -10.04
C MET A 71 5.14 -7.13 -8.61
N ASP A 72 6.18 -7.88 -8.25
CA ASP A 72 6.84 -7.70 -6.96
C ASP A 72 7.93 -6.61 -7.09
N PRO A 73 7.75 -5.42 -6.46
CA PRO A 73 8.77 -4.38 -6.50
C PRO A 73 10.07 -4.80 -5.81
N LYS A 74 10.08 -5.86 -4.99
CA LYS A 74 11.29 -6.42 -4.36
C LYS A 74 12.23 -7.08 -5.37
N GLU A 75 11.78 -7.37 -6.60
CA GLU A 75 12.66 -7.79 -7.69
C GLU A 75 13.66 -6.70 -8.10
N TYR A 76 13.41 -5.44 -7.69
CA TYR A 76 14.26 -4.28 -7.99
C TYR A 76 14.97 -3.79 -6.73
N LEU A 77 16.26 -3.44 -6.87
CA LEU A 77 17.09 -2.97 -5.76
C LEU A 77 16.80 -1.52 -5.38
N SER A 78 16.17 -0.77 -6.28
CA SER A 78 15.80 0.63 -6.07
C SER A 78 14.46 0.92 -6.74
N PHE A 79 13.61 1.70 -6.07
CA PHE A 79 12.45 2.29 -6.72
C PHE A 79 12.21 3.71 -6.23
N SER A 80 11.52 4.49 -7.06
CA SER A 80 10.96 5.79 -6.68
C SER A 80 9.46 5.79 -6.88
N LEU A 81 8.71 6.35 -5.92
CA LEU A 81 7.28 6.55 -6.02
C LEU A 81 6.99 8.03 -6.29
N ASP A 82 6.39 8.29 -7.44
CA ASP A 82 5.86 9.60 -7.83
C ASP A 82 4.35 9.57 -7.64
N ALA A 83 3.88 10.25 -6.59
CA ALA A 83 2.51 10.23 -6.14
C ALA A 83 2.09 11.64 -5.68
N PRO A 84 0.88 12.11 -6.04
CA PRO A 84 0.35 13.34 -5.49
C PRO A 84 -0.03 13.14 -4.01
N ASP A 85 -0.01 14.20 -3.20
CA ASP A 85 -0.47 14.17 -1.79
C ASP A 85 -1.87 13.56 -1.64
N ALA A 86 -2.76 13.81 -2.61
CA ALA A 86 -4.09 13.24 -2.66
C ALA A 86 -4.10 11.70 -2.66
N PHE A 87 -3.10 11.05 -3.25
CA PHE A 87 -2.93 9.59 -3.19
C PHE A 87 -2.72 9.16 -1.74
N PHE A 88 -1.75 9.75 -1.04
CA PHE A 88 -1.39 9.37 0.32
C PHE A 88 -2.54 9.61 1.30
N TYR A 89 -3.19 10.78 1.25
CA TYR A 89 -4.30 11.08 2.15
C TYR A 89 -5.53 10.21 1.89
N SER A 90 -5.81 9.88 0.63
CA SER A 90 -6.95 9.01 0.29
C SER A 90 -6.68 7.56 0.69
N LEU A 91 -5.45 7.07 0.50
CA LEU A 91 -5.03 5.76 0.96
C LEU A 91 -5.14 5.68 2.48
N TYR A 92 -4.56 6.65 3.20
CA TYR A 92 -4.61 6.69 4.66
C TYR A 92 -6.05 6.77 5.19
N GLY A 93 -6.87 7.68 4.66
CA GLY A 93 -8.27 7.83 5.07
C GLY A 93 -9.11 6.57 4.79
N GLY A 94 -8.86 5.92 3.66
CA GLY A 94 -9.51 4.65 3.32
C GLY A 94 -9.11 3.51 4.27
N MET A 95 -7.81 3.37 4.57
CA MET A 95 -7.34 2.36 5.52
C MET A 95 -7.83 2.63 6.94
N ALA A 96 -7.90 3.90 7.36
CA ALA A 96 -8.49 4.30 8.63
C ALA A 96 -9.95 3.83 8.76
N GLY A 97 -10.74 3.92 7.68
CA GLY A 97 -12.11 3.43 7.64
C GLY A 97 -12.25 1.90 7.74
N LEU A 98 -11.19 1.15 7.40
CA LEU A 98 -11.15 -0.32 7.47
C LEU A 98 -10.45 -0.84 8.72
N TYR A 99 -9.76 0.03 9.46
CA TYR A 99 -8.79 -0.35 10.50
C TYR A 99 -9.38 -1.21 11.61
N ASP A 100 -10.50 -0.79 12.22
CA ASP A 100 -11.07 -1.50 13.36
C ASP A 100 -11.49 -2.93 12.99
N GLN A 101 -12.06 -3.08 11.78
CA GLN A 101 -12.45 -4.39 11.27
C GLN A 101 -11.21 -5.24 10.97
N ALA A 102 -10.21 -4.69 10.27
CA ALA A 102 -8.96 -5.39 9.98
C ALA A 102 -8.22 -5.83 11.26
N LYS A 103 -8.19 -4.98 12.29
CA LYS A 103 -7.56 -5.27 13.58
C LYS A 103 -8.22 -6.45 14.31
N GLN A 104 -9.55 -6.52 14.27
CA GLN A 104 -10.28 -7.67 14.81
C GLN A 104 -9.89 -8.96 14.08
N ARG A 105 -9.85 -8.94 12.74
CA ARG A 105 -9.47 -10.11 11.92
C ARG A 105 -8.03 -10.56 12.16
N ALA A 106 -7.08 -9.63 12.18
CA ALA A 106 -5.67 -9.92 12.43
C ALA A 106 -5.42 -10.54 13.82
N THR A 107 -6.26 -10.20 14.80
CA THR A 107 -6.20 -10.77 16.16
C THR A 107 -6.86 -12.16 16.21
N SER A 108 -7.98 -12.36 15.51
CA SER A 108 -8.68 -13.65 15.44
C SER A 108 -7.93 -14.73 14.68
N SER A 109 -7.09 -14.39 13.69
CA SER A 109 -6.25 -15.37 12.97
C SER A 109 -5.04 -15.86 13.78
N ARG A 110 -4.81 -15.34 14.99
CA ARG A 110 -3.72 -15.78 15.91
C ARG A 110 -4.20 -16.71 17.04
N MET A 111 -5.48 -17.08 17.08
CA MET A 111 -6.05 -18.13 17.95
C MET A 111 -6.38 -19.37 17.13
#